data_AF-A0A529T967-F1
#
_entry.id   AF-A0A529T967-F1
#
_cell.length_a   1.000
_cell.length_b   1.000
_cell.length_c   1.000
_cell.angle_alpha   90.00
_cell.angle_beta   90.00
_cell.angle_gamma   90.00
#
_symmetry.space_group_name_H-M   'P 1'
#
loop_
_entity.id
_entity.type
_entity.pdbx_description
1 polymer ?
#
loop_
_entity_poly.entity_id
_entity_poly.type
_entity_poly.pdbx_seq_one_letter_code
_entity_poly.pdbx_strand_id
1 'polypeptide(L)'
;ADAGETFDVILNMEVVEHVADVDLFVAKCGQMVRPGGIMFVATINRTLKALGLAIIGAEYVLRWLPRGTHQFGKLVRPEELAKALGAAGLTVIDRTGVMYHPLADRWQRSKDMDVNYMVLAEKASV
;
A
#
# COMPACT_ATOMS: atom_id res chain seq x y z
N ALA A 1 17.53 3.66 7.76
CA ALA A 1 18.30 2.46 7.37
C ALA A 1 19.78 2.74 7.51
N ASP A 2 20.32 3.74 6.80
CA ASP A 2 21.78 4.00 6.78
C ASP A 2 22.33 4.49 8.13
N ALA A 3 21.49 5.13 8.95
CA ALA A 3 21.82 5.49 10.34
C ALA A 3 21.65 4.33 11.35
N GLY A 4 21.20 3.13 10.91
CA GLY A 4 21.04 1.95 11.77
C GLY A 4 19.77 1.90 12.62
N GLU A 5 18.88 2.90 12.53
CA GLU A 5 17.62 2.90 13.27
C GLU A 5 16.68 1.77 12.85
N THR A 6 16.00 1.17 13.83
CA THR A 6 15.03 0.09 13.64
C THR A 6 13.79 0.29 14.50
N PHE A 7 12.66 -0.26 14.05
CA PHE A 7 11.32 -0.06 14.61
C PHE A 7 10.57 -1.38 14.70
N ASP A 8 9.68 -1.49 15.68
CA ASP A 8 8.77 -2.63 15.85
C ASP A 8 7.64 -2.59 14.80
N VAL A 9 7.24 -1.39 14.38
CA VAL A 9 6.17 -1.15 13.42
C VAL A 9 6.60 -0.08 12.42
N ILE A 10 6.38 -0.33 11.13
CA ILE A 10 6.50 0.67 10.05
C ILE A 10 5.16 0.80 9.33
N LEU A 11 4.74 2.03 9.06
CA LEU A 11 3.49 2.35 8.35
C LEU A 11 3.80 3.10 7.04
N ASN A 12 3.58 2.44 5.91
CA ASN A 12 3.72 3.03 4.57
C ASN A 12 2.32 3.28 3.98
N MET A 13 1.70 4.39 4.35
CA MET A 13 0.31 4.69 4.00
C MET A 13 0.26 5.66 2.81
N GLU A 14 -0.18 5.18 1.64
CA GLU A 14 -0.35 5.95 0.40
C GLU A 14 0.95 6.64 -0.06
N VAL A 15 2.05 5.88 -0.11
CA VAL A 15 3.38 6.41 -0.46
C VAL A 15 4.07 5.63 -1.58
N VAL A 16 3.81 4.34 -1.72
CA VAL A 16 4.60 3.44 -2.59
C VAL A 16 4.38 3.75 -4.08
N GLU A 17 3.22 4.25 -4.47
CA GLU A 17 2.92 4.71 -5.83
C GLU A 17 3.57 6.07 -6.17
N HIS A 18 4.13 6.76 -5.18
CA HIS A 18 4.75 8.08 -5.35
C HIS A 18 6.29 8.04 -5.32
N VAL A 19 6.89 6.94 -4.88
CA VAL A 19 8.34 6.79 -4.89
C VAL A 19 8.87 6.51 -6.30
N ALA A 20 10.16 6.81 -6.52
CA ALA A 20 10.82 6.55 -7.80
C ALA A 20 11.14 5.06 -8.01
N ASP A 21 11.45 4.34 -6.94
CA ASP A 21 11.83 2.93 -6.94
C ASP A 21 11.19 2.22 -5.75
N VAL A 22 10.17 1.41 -6.02
CA VAL A 22 9.39 0.69 -5.01
C VAL A 22 10.22 -0.40 -4.35
N ASP A 23 11.02 -1.14 -5.12
CA ASP A 23 11.82 -2.25 -4.60
C ASP A 23 12.89 -1.72 -3.64
N LEU A 24 13.60 -0.64 -4.03
CA LEU A 24 14.56 0.02 -3.15
C LEU A 24 13.92 0.58 -1.88
N PHE A 25 12.77 1.25 -2.02
CA PHE A 25 12.04 1.81 -0.88
C PHE A 25 11.62 0.73 0.11
N VAL A 26 10.96 -0.33 -0.37
CA VAL A 26 10.49 -1.44 0.46
C VAL A 26 11.68 -2.18 1.10
N ALA A 27 12.78 -2.40 0.37
CA ALA A 27 13.99 -3.00 0.93
C ALA A 27 14.58 -2.16 2.08
N LYS A 28 14.65 -0.84 1.93
CA LYS A 28 15.12 0.07 2.98
C LYS A 28 14.19 0.08 4.19
N CYS A 29 12.87 0.05 3.99
CA CYS A 29 11.91 -0.12 5.07
C CYS A 29 12.12 -1.47 5.78
N GLY A 30 12.29 -2.58 5.03
CA GLY A 30 12.47 -3.92 5.60
C GLY A 30 13.75 -4.07 6.43
N GLN A 31 14.82 -3.34 6.08
CA GLN A 31 16.03 -3.25 6.90
C GLN A 31 15.76 -2.59 8.26
N MET A 32 14.82 -1.65 8.32
CA MET A 32 14.45 -0.94 9.54
C MET A 32 13.39 -1.66 10.38
N VAL A 33 12.73 -2.71 9.88
CA VAL A 33 11.84 -3.54 10.71
C VAL A 33 12.69 -4.45 11.59
N ARG A 34 12.44 -4.47 12.90
CA ARG A 34 13.12 -5.40 13.83
C ARG A 34 12.67 -6.85 13.58
N PRO A 35 13.48 -7.87 13.94
CA PRO A 35 12.99 -9.25 14.02
C PRO A 35 11.72 -9.33 14.86
N GLY A 36 10.68 -10.00 14.37
CA GLY A 36 9.35 -10.07 15.00
C GLY A 36 8.49 -8.81 14.82
N GLY A 37 9.01 -7.77 14.17
CA GLY A 37 8.28 -6.56 13.85
C GLY A 37 7.40 -6.70 12.61
N ILE A 38 6.56 -5.69 12.38
CA ILE A 38 5.57 -5.68 11.31
C ILE A 38 5.63 -4.41 10.45
N MET A 39 5.18 -4.54 9.22
CA MET A 39 5.03 -3.45 8.26
C MET A 39 3.62 -3.44 7.70
N PHE A 40 2.96 -2.29 7.77
CA PHE A 40 1.73 -2.03 7.03
C PHE A 40 2.04 -1.25 5.76
N VAL A 41 1.39 -1.61 4.67
CA VAL A 41 1.42 -0.84 3.42
C VAL A 41 -0.01 -0.65 2.93
N ALA A 42 -0.41 0.59 2.65
CA ALA A 42 -1.70 0.93 2.04
C ALA A 42 -1.46 1.70 0.74
N THR A 43 -2.17 1.35 -0.33
CA THR A 43 -2.00 1.96 -1.66
C THR A 43 -3.18 1.66 -2.58
N ILE A 44 -3.28 2.40 -3.69
CA ILE A 44 -4.23 2.16 -4.78
C ILE A 44 -3.72 1.07 -5.73
N ASN A 45 -4.60 0.13 -6.08
CA ASN A 45 -4.29 -0.97 -6.98
C ASN A 45 -4.28 -0.51 -8.45
N ARG A 46 -3.42 -1.09 -9.27
CA ARG A 46 -3.40 -0.85 -10.71
C ARG A 46 -4.44 -1.70 -11.45
N THR A 47 -5.70 -1.28 -11.38
CA THR A 47 -6.81 -1.86 -12.15
C THR A 47 -7.62 -0.80 -12.89
N LEU A 48 -8.38 -1.20 -13.92
CA LEU A 48 -9.29 -0.28 -14.61
C LEU A 48 -10.38 0.28 -13.68
N LYS A 49 -10.76 -0.48 -12.64
CA LYS A 49 -11.72 -0.03 -11.64
C LYS A 49 -11.12 1.05 -10.73
N ALA A 50 -9.85 0.93 -10.35
CA ALA A 50 -9.12 1.99 -9.65
C ALA A 50 -8.94 3.24 -10.53
N LEU A 51 -8.62 3.08 -11.81
CA LEU A 51 -8.55 4.20 -12.76
C LEU A 51 -9.89 4.94 -12.83
N GLY A 52 -11.00 4.20 -12.95
CA GLY A 52 -12.34 4.79 -13.00
C GLY A 52 -12.76 5.48 -11.69
N LEU A 53 -12.55 4.83 -10.56
CA LEU A 53 -13.08 5.30 -9.27
C LEU A 53 -12.10 6.22 -8.52
N ALA A 54 -10.85 5.81 -8.36
CA ALA A 54 -9.87 6.57 -7.58
C ALA A 54 -9.28 7.73 -8.37
N ILE A 55 -8.91 7.53 -9.64
CA ILE A 55 -8.32 8.62 -10.43
C ILE A 55 -9.43 9.50 -11.02
N ILE A 56 -10.22 8.96 -11.95
CA ILE A 56 -11.23 9.75 -12.66
C ILE A 56 -12.33 10.23 -11.69
N GLY A 57 -12.87 9.32 -10.88
CA GLY A 57 -13.90 9.63 -9.90
C GLY A 57 -13.43 10.63 -8.85
N ALA A 58 -12.40 10.29 -8.08
CA ALA A 58 -12.00 11.11 -6.94
C ALA A 58 -11.26 12.41 -7.34
N GLU A 59 -10.40 12.39 -8.36
CA GLU A 59 -9.59 13.58 -8.73
C GLU A 59 -10.28 14.51 -9.73
N TYR A 60 -11.00 13.94 -10.73
CA TYR A 60 -11.54 14.75 -11.83
C TYR A 60 -13.01 15.12 -11.65
N VAL A 61 -13.83 14.18 -11.14
CA VAL A 61 -15.28 14.37 -10.97
C VAL A 61 -15.61 14.96 -9.60
N LEU A 62 -15.32 14.22 -8.53
CA LEU A 62 -15.65 14.59 -7.16
C LEU A 62 -14.71 15.66 -6.58
N ARG A 63 -13.49 15.76 -7.14
CA ARG A 63 -12.43 16.68 -6.71
C ARG A 63 -12.10 16.56 -5.22
N TRP A 64 -12.12 15.34 -4.70
CA TRP A 64 -11.66 15.05 -3.34
C TRP A 64 -10.14 15.19 -3.21
N LEU A 65 -9.42 15.01 -4.32
CA LEU A 65 -7.97 15.16 -4.41
C LEU A 65 -7.60 16.08 -5.59
N PRO A 66 -6.43 16.75 -5.52
CA PRO A 66 -5.89 17.47 -6.67
C PRO A 66 -5.72 16.57 -7.90
N ARG A 67 -5.90 17.13 -9.09
CA ARG A 67 -5.68 16.39 -10.34
C ARG A 67 -4.21 16.02 -10.51
N GLY A 68 -3.97 14.78 -10.90
CA GLY A 68 -2.61 14.27 -11.10
C GLY A 68 -1.95 13.82 -9.80
N THR A 69 -2.74 13.65 -8.72
CA THR A 69 -2.25 13.05 -7.47
C THR A 69 -1.73 11.65 -7.80
N HIS A 70 -2.54 10.84 -8.49
CA HIS A 70 -2.16 9.49 -8.90
C HIS A 70 -1.95 9.40 -10.41
N GLN A 71 -0.94 8.59 -10.78
CA GLN A 71 -0.65 8.24 -12.16
C GLN A 71 -0.84 6.73 -12.32
N PHE A 72 -1.73 6.33 -13.23
CA PHE A 72 -2.13 4.91 -13.37
C PHE A 72 -0.93 3.96 -13.53
N GLY A 73 0.09 4.36 -14.30
CA GLY A 73 1.30 3.55 -14.50
C GLY A 73 2.15 3.35 -13.26
N LYS A 74 2.04 4.22 -12.25
CA LYS A 74 2.79 4.13 -10.99
C LYS A 74 2.07 3.37 -9.89
N LEU A 75 0.77 3.10 -10.05
CA LEU A 75 0.02 2.28 -9.12
C LEU A 75 0.62 0.87 -9.04
N VAL A 76 0.59 0.28 -7.86
CA VAL A 76 1.28 -0.99 -7.55
C VAL A 76 0.25 -2.09 -7.35
N ARG A 77 0.41 -3.22 -8.06
CA ARG A 77 -0.47 -4.39 -7.85
C ARG A 77 -0.09 -5.14 -6.56
N PRO A 78 -1.06 -5.79 -5.89
CA PRO A 78 -0.79 -6.57 -4.68
C PRO A 78 0.32 -7.61 -4.84
N GLU A 79 0.42 -8.26 -6.00
CA GLU A 79 1.44 -9.28 -6.28
C GLU A 79 2.84 -8.66 -6.44
N GLU A 80 2.92 -7.45 -7.00
CA GLU A 80 4.17 -6.70 -7.16
C GLU A 80 4.68 -6.27 -5.78
N LEU A 81 3.80 -5.72 -4.94
CA LEU A 81 4.14 -5.35 -3.57
C LEU A 81 4.55 -6.58 -2.74
N ALA A 82 3.83 -7.69 -2.86
CA ALA A 82 4.15 -8.92 -2.14
C ALA A 82 5.54 -9.46 -2.52
N LYS A 83 5.91 -9.37 -3.81
CA LYS A 83 7.24 -9.73 -4.28
C LYS A 83 8.32 -8.82 -3.67
N ALA A 84 8.10 -7.51 -3.67
CA ALA A 84 9.03 -6.55 -3.07
C ALA A 84 9.21 -6.79 -1.56
N LEU A 85 8.11 -7.03 -0.83
CA LEU A 85 8.15 -7.36 0.60
C LEU A 85 8.91 -8.66 0.87
N GLY A 86 8.66 -9.71 0.06
CA GLY A 86 9.39 -10.98 0.15
C GLY A 86 10.89 -10.81 -0.08
N ALA A 87 11.29 -10.03 -1.10
CA ALA A 87 12.69 -9.70 -1.35
C ALA A 87 13.33 -8.88 -0.22
N ALA A 88 12.53 -8.11 0.53
CA ALA A 88 12.96 -7.38 1.72
C ALA A 88 13.00 -8.23 3.00
N GLY A 89 12.71 -9.53 2.92
CA GLY A 89 12.73 -10.45 4.06
C GLY A 89 11.49 -10.39 4.94
N LEU A 90 10.35 -9.91 4.40
CA LEU A 90 9.06 -9.92 5.09
C LEU A 90 8.10 -10.91 4.43
N THR A 91 7.23 -11.50 5.25
CA THR A 91 6.16 -12.39 4.82
C THR A 91 4.83 -11.66 4.95
N VAL A 92 4.03 -11.66 3.89
CA VAL A 92 2.66 -11.11 3.95
C VAL A 92 1.75 -12.06 4.70
N ILE A 93 1.13 -11.58 5.78
CA ILE A 93 0.25 -12.38 6.66
C ILE A 93 -1.23 -11.97 6.61
N ASP A 94 -1.54 -10.76 6.16
CA ASP A 94 -2.94 -10.34 5.94
C ASP A 94 -3.04 -9.33 4.78
N ARG A 95 -4.21 -9.31 4.15
CA ARG A 95 -4.56 -8.39 3.05
C ARG A 95 -6.05 -8.04 3.10
N THR A 96 -6.38 -6.78 2.88
CA THR A 96 -7.78 -6.33 2.80
C THR A 96 -7.89 -5.10 1.92
N GLY A 97 -9.02 -4.94 1.23
CA GLY A 97 -9.37 -3.66 0.62
C GLY A 97 -10.16 -2.77 1.57
N VAL A 98 -10.37 -1.51 1.17
CA VAL A 98 -11.21 -0.56 1.89
C VAL A 98 -12.28 -0.04 0.93
N MET A 99 -13.55 -0.15 1.32
CA MET A 99 -14.67 0.33 0.53
C MET A 99 -15.56 1.25 1.35
N TYR A 100 -16.17 2.22 0.68
CA TYR A 100 -17.21 3.05 1.26
C TYR A 100 -18.58 2.39 1.08
N HIS A 101 -19.34 2.26 2.16
CA HIS A 101 -20.68 1.68 2.17
C HIS A 101 -21.74 2.79 2.17
N PRO A 102 -22.30 3.18 1.02
CA PRO A 102 -23.10 4.41 0.89
C PRO A 102 -24.38 4.41 1.73
N LEU A 103 -25.05 3.25 1.87
CA LEU A 103 -26.28 3.16 2.67
C LEU A 103 -26.04 3.30 4.18
N ALA A 104 -24.80 3.06 4.63
CA ALA A 104 -24.43 3.10 6.03
C ALA A 104 -23.50 4.29 6.34
N ASP A 105 -23.22 5.12 5.33
CA ASP A 105 -22.34 6.30 5.40
C ASP A 105 -21.04 6.02 6.18
N ARG A 106 -20.38 4.90 5.85
CA ARG A 106 -19.16 4.48 6.56
C ARG A 106 -18.18 3.75 5.67
N TRP A 107 -16.91 3.88 6.00
CA TRP A 107 -15.83 3.07 5.45
C TRP A 107 -15.74 1.74 6.18
N GLN A 108 -15.45 0.67 5.45
CA GLN A 108 -15.26 -0.66 6.00
C GLN A 108 -14.20 -1.45 5.24
N ARG A 109 -13.60 -2.41 5.95
CA ARG A 109 -12.74 -3.43 5.33
C ARG A 109 -13.54 -4.26 4.33
N SER A 110 -12.88 -4.66 3.26
CA SER A 110 -13.45 -5.45 2.17
C SER A 110 -12.51 -6.57 1.75
N LYS A 111 -13.07 -7.61 1.14
CA LYS A 111 -12.30 -8.61 0.38
C LYS A 111 -11.98 -8.13 -1.03
N ASP A 112 -12.73 -7.16 -1.53
CA ASP A 112 -12.49 -6.52 -2.83
C ASP A 112 -11.30 -5.56 -2.71
N MET A 113 -10.23 -5.87 -3.44
CA MET A 113 -8.97 -5.12 -3.49
C MET A 113 -8.77 -4.41 -4.84
N ASP A 114 -9.81 -4.32 -5.67
CA ASP A 114 -9.65 -3.81 -7.04
C ASP A 114 -9.29 -2.32 -7.07
N VAL A 115 -9.79 -1.53 -6.12
CA VAL A 115 -9.53 -0.08 -6.05
C VAL A 115 -8.30 0.21 -5.21
N ASN A 116 -8.29 -0.25 -3.98
CA ASN A 116 -7.21 -0.03 -3.02
C ASN A 116 -7.04 -1.27 -2.15
N TYR A 117 -5.91 -1.34 -1.46
CA TYR A 117 -5.62 -2.42 -0.54
C TYR A 117 -4.64 -2.01 0.54
N MET A 118 -4.69 -2.77 1.63
CA MET A 118 -3.77 -2.74 2.74
C MET A 118 -3.16 -4.13 2.91
N VAL A 119 -1.87 -4.16 3.17
CA VAL A 119 -1.10 -5.37 3.45
C VAL A 119 -0.48 -5.25 4.83
N LEU A 120 -0.55 -6.34 5.59
CA LEU A 120 0.25 -6.55 6.78
C LEU A 120 1.33 -7.59 6.47
N ALA A 121 2.58 -7.24 6.71
CA ALA A 121 3.72 -8.13 6.56
C ALA A 121 4.53 -8.20 7.87
N GLU A 122 5.08 -9.37 8.16
CA GLU A 122 5.89 -9.62 9.35
C GLU A 122 7.34 -9.94 8.97
N LYS A 123 8.27 -9.59 9.84
CA LYS A 123 9.66 -10.03 9.76
C LYS A 123 9.87 -11.17 10.76
N ALA A 124 10.50 -12.26 10.31
CA ALA A 124 10.75 -13.42 11.15
C ALA A 124 11.52 -13.05 12.44
N SER A 125 11.18 -13.70 13.54
CA SER A 125 11.66 -13.33 14.88
C SER A 125 13.09 -13.75 15.24
N VAL A 126 13.72 -14.64 14.44
CA VAL A 126 15.00 -15.36 14.69
C VAL A 126 15.50 -15.32 16.13
#